data_AF-A0A6I9QJT3-F1
#
_entry.id   AF-A0A6I9QJT3-F1
#
_cell.length_a   1.000
_cell.length_b   1.000
_cell.length_c   1.000
_cell.angle_alpha   90.00
_cell.angle_beta   90.00
_cell.angle_gamma   90.00
#
_symmetry.space_group_name_H-M   'P 1'
#
loop_
_entity.id
_entity.type
_entity.pdbx_description
1 polymer ?
#
loop_
_entity_poly.entity_id
_entity_poly.type
_entity_poly.pdbx_seq_one_letter_code
_entity_poly.pdbx_strand_id
1 'polypeptide(L)'
;MAGGSGIGILKRFMRDSSLKSLFGGGSGRRKTAEDDPAPIPQLSPIANSVVSRCSRILLLSTEKLQQCFETDLPADVKQPTVYARHLLEYCCYKALQVLTDHPDYLADKDFRRLTYDMMLAWEAPGEGNESLSKVRHLQLLEVDICKKF
;
A
#
# COMPACT_ATOMS: atom_id res chain seq x y z
N MET A 1 -0.68 16.66 23.43
CA MET A 1 -1.00 15.22 23.61
C MET A 1 -2.50 15.03 23.49
N ALA A 2 -3.01 14.70 22.30
CA ALA A 2 -4.39 14.23 22.08
C ALA A 2 -4.53 13.89 20.59
N GLY A 3 -4.66 12.60 20.27
CA GLY A 3 -4.76 12.13 18.89
C GLY A 3 -5.02 10.63 18.81
N GLY A 4 -5.97 10.14 19.60
CA GLY A 4 -6.19 8.70 19.80
C GLY A 4 -7.64 8.22 19.70
N SER A 5 -8.56 8.99 19.11
CA SER A 5 -10.00 8.62 19.10
C SER A 5 -10.47 7.81 17.88
N GLY A 6 -9.74 7.82 16.76
CA GLY A 6 -10.19 7.12 15.53
C GLY A 6 -9.87 5.62 15.49
N ILE A 7 -8.70 5.23 16.04
CA ILE A 7 -8.18 3.86 15.95
C ILE A 7 -9.04 2.88 16.77
N GLY A 8 -9.59 3.32 17.90
CA GLY A 8 -10.43 2.48 18.77
C GLY A 8 -11.77 2.07 18.15
N ILE A 9 -12.36 2.92 17.29
CA ILE A 9 -13.63 2.63 16.60
C ILE A 9 -13.41 1.65 15.45
N LEU A 10 -12.33 1.84 14.68
CA LEU A 10 -11.87 0.92 13.64
C LEU A 10 -11.62 -0.50 14.19
N LYS A 11 -10.92 -0.59 15.32
CA LYS A 11 -10.61 -1.86 16.00
C LYS A 11 -11.87 -2.62 16.42
N ARG A 12 -12.94 -1.91 16.81
CA ARG A 12 -14.23 -2.54 17.15
C ARG A 12 -15.00 -3.02 15.92
N PHE A 13 -15.01 -2.24 14.84
CA PHE A 13 -15.68 -2.62 13.59
C PHE A 13 -15.05 -3.86 12.93
N MET A 14 -13.71 -3.96 12.92
CA MET A 14 -13.00 -5.10 12.33
C MET A 14 -13.08 -6.37 13.17
N ARG A 15 -13.21 -6.26 14.50
CA ARG A 15 -13.47 -7.41 15.37
C ARG A 15 -14.82 -8.07 15.09
N ASP A 16 -15.82 -7.27 14.70
CA ASP A 16 -17.20 -7.75 14.51
C ASP A 16 -17.50 -8.05 13.02
N SER A 17 -16.64 -7.63 12.08
CA SER A 17 -16.87 -7.74 10.63
C SER A 17 -15.90 -8.71 9.96
N SER A 18 -16.41 -9.86 9.52
CA SER A 18 -15.71 -10.73 8.56
C SER A 18 -15.36 -9.90 7.32
N LEU A 19 -14.07 -9.70 7.05
CA LEU A 19 -13.52 -8.82 6.00
C LEU A 19 -14.01 -9.13 4.56
N LYS A 20 -14.77 -10.21 4.38
CA LYS A 20 -15.55 -10.56 3.19
C LYS A 20 -16.35 -9.40 2.59
N SER A 21 -16.88 -8.46 3.39
CA SER A 21 -17.61 -7.29 2.85
C SER A 21 -16.69 -6.26 2.20
N LEU A 22 -15.43 -6.19 2.63
CA LEU A 22 -14.39 -5.36 2.02
C LEU A 22 -13.76 -6.07 0.81
N PHE A 23 -13.68 -7.40 0.79
CA PHE A 23 -13.04 -8.11 -0.33
C PHE A 23 -14.02 -8.73 -1.35
N GLY A 24 -15.33 -8.65 -1.08
CA GLY A 24 -16.38 -9.25 -1.88
C GLY A 24 -16.56 -8.59 -3.25
N GLY A 25 -15.92 -9.18 -4.26
CA GLY A 25 -16.28 -8.99 -5.67
C GLY A 25 -17.71 -9.48 -5.94
N GLY A 26 -18.68 -8.58 -5.79
CA GLY A 26 -20.08 -8.81 -6.14
C GLY A 26 -20.36 -8.37 -7.57
N SER A 27 -20.36 -9.33 -8.49
CA SER A 27 -21.07 -9.25 -9.77
C SER A 27 -22.51 -8.76 -9.52
N GLY A 28 -22.93 -7.67 -10.18
CA GLY A 28 -24.37 -7.29 -10.24
C GLY A 28 -24.80 -5.95 -9.63
N ARG A 29 -23.92 -4.97 -9.41
CA ARG A 29 -24.33 -3.57 -9.11
C ARG A 29 -23.83 -2.67 -10.23
N ARG A 30 -24.74 -1.92 -10.87
CA ARG A 30 -24.41 -0.86 -11.84
C ARG A 30 -23.33 0.03 -11.21
N LYS A 31 -22.09 -0.09 -11.69
CA LYS A 31 -20.98 0.78 -11.31
C LYS A 31 -21.28 2.16 -11.87
N THR A 32 -21.71 3.08 -11.03
CA THR A 32 -21.58 4.51 -11.33
C THR A 32 -20.09 4.81 -11.29
N ALA A 33 -19.56 5.37 -12.38
CA ALA A 33 -18.12 5.59 -12.62
C ALA A 33 -17.46 6.65 -11.70
N GLU A 34 -18.07 6.95 -10.54
CA GLU A 34 -17.71 8.07 -9.67
C GLU A 34 -17.16 7.65 -8.29
N ASP A 35 -17.14 6.36 -7.94
CA ASP A 35 -16.72 5.90 -6.60
C ASP A 35 -15.41 5.07 -6.61
N ASP A 36 -14.79 4.86 -7.78
CA ASP A 36 -13.45 4.30 -7.83
C ASP A 36 -12.45 5.45 -7.60
N PRO A 37 -11.68 5.42 -6.50
CA PRO A 37 -10.72 6.48 -6.20
C PRO A 37 -9.75 6.67 -7.35
N ALA A 38 -9.47 7.92 -7.69
CA ALA A 38 -8.56 8.25 -8.77
C ALA A 38 -7.17 7.62 -8.49
N PRO A 39 -6.56 6.92 -9.46
CA PRO A 39 -5.24 6.35 -9.27
C PRO A 39 -4.22 7.45 -9.02
N ILE A 40 -3.25 7.17 -8.14
CA ILE A 40 -2.13 8.06 -7.88
C ILE A 40 -1.15 7.90 -9.06
N PRO A 41 -0.89 8.96 -9.85
CA PRO A 41 -0.13 8.84 -11.10
C PRO A 41 1.30 8.31 -10.90
N GLN A 42 1.90 8.61 -9.75
CA GLN A 42 3.28 8.23 -9.45
C GLN A 42 3.45 6.72 -9.15
N LEU A 43 2.35 6.00 -8.98
CA LEU A 43 2.34 4.59 -8.59
C LEU A 43 2.10 3.68 -9.78
N SER A 44 2.75 2.50 -9.79
CA SER A 44 2.43 1.45 -10.76
C SER A 44 0.99 0.95 -10.59
N PRO A 45 0.41 0.27 -11.60
CA PRO A 45 -0.95 -0.27 -11.49
C PRO A 45 -1.15 -1.21 -10.29
N ILE A 46 -0.15 -2.06 -10.00
CA ILE A 46 -0.21 -2.97 -8.84
C ILE A 46 -0.08 -2.21 -7.52
N ALA A 47 0.78 -1.18 -7.45
CA ALA A 47 0.91 -0.35 -6.26
C ALA A 47 -0.38 0.44 -5.99
N ASN A 48 -1.03 0.99 -7.02
CA ASN A 48 -2.34 1.64 -6.90
C ASN A 48 -3.41 0.69 -6.36
N SER A 49 -3.45 -0.55 -6.86
CA SER A 49 -4.37 -1.59 -6.37
C SER A 49 -4.15 -1.90 -4.88
N VAL A 50 -2.88 -2.04 -4.46
CA VAL A 50 -2.52 -2.28 -3.06
C VAL A 50 -2.90 -1.08 -2.18
N VAL A 51 -2.59 0.15 -2.59
CA VAL A 51 -2.92 1.38 -1.84
C VAL A 51 -4.44 1.54 -1.69
N SER A 52 -5.21 1.28 -2.76
CA SER A 52 -6.68 1.29 -2.71
C SER A 52 -7.23 0.24 -1.73
N ARG A 53 -6.64 -0.95 -1.66
CA ARG A 53 -7.03 -1.95 -0.65
C ARG A 53 -6.66 -1.52 0.77
N CYS A 54 -5.47 -0.94 0.96
CA CYS A 54 -5.02 -0.43 2.25
C CYS A 54 -5.93 0.70 2.76
N SER A 55 -6.35 1.63 1.89
CA SER A 55 -7.25 2.72 2.26
C SER A 55 -8.61 2.18 2.74
N ARG A 56 -9.14 1.16 2.08
CA ARG A 56 -10.38 0.48 2.48
C ARG A 56 -10.27 -0.26 3.81
N ILE A 57 -9.13 -0.89 4.11
CA ILE A 57 -8.86 -1.50 5.42
C ILE A 57 -8.82 -0.43 6.52
N LEU A 58 -8.24 0.73 6.22
CA LEU A 58 -8.12 1.86 7.14
C LEU A 58 -9.40 2.71 7.24
N LEU A 59 -10.43 2.42 6.43
CA LEU A 59 -11.62 3.24 6.23
C LEU A 59 -11.29 4.71 5.93
N LEU A 60 -10.28 4.94 5.09
CA LEU A 60 -9.87 6.24 4.59
C LEU A 60 -10.03 6.29 3.08
N SER A 61 -10.21 7.49 2.51
CA SER A 61 -10.00 7.67 1.08
C SER A 61 -8.51 7.57 0.74
N THR A 62 -8.18 7.24 -0.50
CA THR A 62 -6.81 7.22 -1.01
C THR A 62 -6.14 8.58 -0.88
N GLU A 63 -6.86 9.65 -1.16
CA GLU A 63 -6.38 11.04 -1.07
C GLU A 63 -6.08 11.38 0.40
N LYS A 64 -6.95 10.95 1.32
CA LYS A 64 -6.73 11.19 2.74
C LYS A 64 -5.54 10.41 3.26
N LEU A 65 -5.36 9.17 2.82
CA LEU A 65 -4.22 8.35 3.18
C LEU A 65 -2.91 8.93 2.65
N GLN A 66 -2.90 9.41 1.41
CA GLN A 66 -1.77 10.15 0.83
C GLN A 66 -1.49 11.43 1.62
N GLN A 67 -2.51 12.21 1.98
CA GLN A 67 -2.34 13.42 2.80
C GLN A 67 -1.74 13.10 4.18
N CYS A 68 -2.12 11.98 4.80
CA CYS A 68 -1.50 11.54 6.05
C CYS A 68 0.00 11.23 5.85
N PHE A 69 0.38 10.57 4.76
CA PHE A 69 1.79 10.38 4.41
C PHE A 69 2.52 11.73 4.22
N GLU A 70 1.88 12.69 3.54
CA GLU A 70 2.41 14.04 3.36
C GLU A 70 2.55 14.84 4.66
N THR A 71 1.82 14.49 5.71
CA THR A 71 1.82 15.25 6.98
C THR A 71 2.67 14.57 8.04
N ASP A 72 2.63 13.24 8.13
CA ASP A 72 3.25 12.45 9.20
C ASP A 72 4.76 12.29 9.01
N LEU A 73 5.23 12.32 7.77
CA LEU A 73 6.64 12.04 7.45
C LEU A 73 7.42 13.29 7.05
N PRO A 74 8.74 13.32 7.26
CA PRO A 74 9.61 14.42 6.84
C PRO A 74 9.77 14.51 5.31
N ALA A 75 10.33 15.61 4.81
CA ALA A 75 10.41 15.89 3.36
C ALA A 75 11.45 15.05 2.61
N ASP A 76 12.49 14.57 3.29
CA ASP A 76 13.55 13.71 2.78
C ASP A 76 13.02 12.36 2.25
N VAL A 77 11.98 11.82 2.87
CA VAL A 77 11.33 10.59 2.41
C VAL A 77 10.29 10.82 1.31
N LYS A 78 10.11 12.05 0.84
CA LYS A 78 9.13 12.41 -0.21
C LYS A 78 9.80 12.81 -1.52
N GLN A 79 11.10 12.53 -1.65
CA GLN A 79 11.83 12.80 -2.87
C GLN A 79 11.24 12.00 -4.04
N PRO A 80 11.06 12.59 -5.24
CA PRO A 80 10.36 11.95 -6.35
C PRO A 80 10.87 10.55 -6.71
N THR A 81 12.18 10.31 -6.56
CA THR A 81 12.83 9.02 -6.88
C THR A 81 12.44 7.87 -5.95
N VAL A 82 12.03 8.18 -4.72
CA VAL A 82 11.67 7.18 -3.68
C VAL A 82 10.23 7.33 -3.21
N TYR A 83 9.54 8.39 -3.63
CA TYR A 83 8.18 8.73 -3.23
C TYR A 83 7.22 7.55 -3.36
N ALA A 84 7.16 6.93 -4.54
CA ALA A 84 6.25 5.83 -4.81
C ALA A 84 6.47 4.64 -3.85
N ARG A 85 7.74 4.35 -3.56
CA ARG A 85 8.12 3.29 -2.64
C ARG A 85 7.71 3.62 -1.21
N HIS A 86 8.03 4.82 -0.73
CA HIS A 86 7.75 5.22 0.65
C HIS A 86 6.26 5.38 0.92
N LEU A 87 5.50 5.92 -0.04
CA LEU A 87 4.04 5.99 0.06
C LEU A 87 3.43 4.59 0.17
N LEU A 88 3.87 3.65 -0.69
CA LEU A 88 3.41 2.26 -0.65
C LEU A 88 3.76 1.60 0.69
N GLU A 89 5.00 1.73 1.17
CA GLU A 89 5.45 1.19 2.46
C GLU A 89 4.63 1.76 3.63
N TYR A 90 4.36 3.08 3.64
CA TYR A 90 3.50 3.72 4.64
C TYR A 90 2.08 3.14 4.65
N CYS A 91 1.46 3.00 3.47
CA CYS A 91 0.12 2.43 3.33
C CYS A 91 0.06 0.98 3.83
N CYS A 92 1.04 0.16 3.41
CA CYS A 92 1.14 -1.24 3.81
C CYS A 92 1.32 -1.37 5.32
N TYR A 93 2.22 -0.60 5.91
CA TYR A 93 2.50 -0.62 7.34
C TYR A 93 1.22 -0.33 8.16
N LYS A 94 0.51 0.74 7.83
CA LYS A 94 -0.72 1.13 8.54
C LYS A 94 -1.78 0.04 8.42
N ALA A 95 -1.99 -0.53 7.24
CA ALA A 95 -2.97 -1.60 7.03
C ALA A 95 -2.60 -2.89 7.78
N LEU A 96 -1.32 -3.29 7.73
CA LEU A 96 -0.83 -4.48 8.43
C LEU A 96 -0.97 -4.36 9.94
N GLN A 97 -0.77 -3.18 10.52
CA GLN A 97 -1.00 -2.98 11.96
C GLN A 97 -2.44 -3.33 12.37
N VAL A 98 -3.42 -2.98 11.55
CA VAL A 98 -4.83 -3.27 11.88
C VAL A 98 -5.17 -4.74 11.60
N LEU A 99 -4.64 -5.32 10.52
CA LEU A 99 -4.88 -6.71 10.17
C LEU A 99 -4.15 -7.72 11.07
N THR A 100 -3.03 -7.34 11.69
CA THR A 100 -2.29 -8.25 12.58
C THR A 100 -2.73 -8.16 14.04
N ASP A 101 -3.66 -7.25 14.35
CA ASP A 101 -4.19 -7.06 15.71
C ASP A 101 -5.17 -8.16 16.13
N HIS A 102 -5.67 -8.97 15.19
CA HIS A 102 -6.55 -10.11 15.48
C HIS A 102 -5.79 -11.43 15.53
N PRO A 103 -6.15 -12.35 16.45
CA PRO A 103 -5.62 -13.71 16.42
C PRO A 103 -6.00 -14.41 15.11
N ASP A 104 -5.18 -15.38 14.69
CA ASP A 104 -5.38 -16.19 13.48
C ASP A 104 -5.41 -15.43 12.15
N TYR A 105 -4.84 -14.22 12.07
CA TYR A 105 -4.79 -13.43 10.83
C TYR A 105 -4.12 -14.16 9.65
N LEU A 106 -3.20 -15.07 9.93
CA LEU A 106 -2.55 -15.90 8.92
C LEU A 106 -3.51 -16.91 8.25
N ALA A 107 -4.60 -17.29 8.92
CA ALA A 107 -5.62 -18.18 8.37
C ALA A 107 -6.56 -17.45 7.39
N ASP A 108 -6.60 -16.12 7.41
CA ASP A 108 -7.38 -15.31 6.48
C ASP A 108 -6.77 -15.33 5.06
N LYS A 109 -7.57 -15.79 4.08
CA LYS A 109 -7.16 -15.85 2.67
C LYS A 109 -6.92 -14.47 2.07
N ASP A 110 -7.68 -13.46 2.52
CA ASP A 110 -7.64 -12.11 1.97
C ASP A 110 -6.42 -11.36 2.50
N PHE A 111 -6.04 -11.64 3.76
CA PHE A 111 -4.74 -11.24 4.32
C PHE A 111 -3.59 -11.81 3.49
N ARG A 112 -3.56 -13.14 3.28
CA ARG A 112 -2.48 -13.79 2.51
C ARG A 112 -2.37 -13.23 1.09
N ARG A 113 -3.51 -13.06 0.40
CA ARG A 113 -3.55 -12.44 -0.94
C ARG A 113 -3.03 -11.01 -0.90
N LEU A 114 -3.49 -10.20 0.06
CA LEU A 114 -3.01 -8.82 0.19
C LEU A 114 -1.50 -8.78 0.38
N THR A 115 -0.94 -9.58 1.30
CA THR A 115 0.50 -9.60 1.55
C THR A 115 1.30 -10.06 0.34
N TYR A 116 0.74 -10.97 -0.48
CA TYR A 116 1.35 -11.36 -1.75
C TYR A 116 1.37 -10.20 -2.75
N ASP A 117 0.25 -9.50 -2.92
CA ASP A 117 0.17 -8.35 -3.81
C ASP A 117 1.08 -7.20 -3.34
N MET A 118 1.22 -7.00 -2.02
CA MET A 118 2.18 -6.06 -1.43
C MET A 118 3.64 -6.40 -1.80
N MET A 119 4.02 -7.68 -1.74
CA MET A 119 5.37 -8.12 -2.13
C MET A 119 5.65 -7.81 -3.60
N LEU A 120 4.71 -8.11 -4.49
CA LEU A 120 4.83 -7.79 -5.91
C LEU A 120 4.89 -6.28 -6.17
N ALA A 121 4.08 -5.50 -5.45
CA ALA A 121 4.08 -4.05 -5.58
C ALA A 121 5.42 -3.41 -5.13
N TRP A 122 6.12 -3.99 -4.17
CA TRP A 122 7.43 -3.50 -3.73
C TRP A 122 8.56 -3.73 -4.73
N GLU A 123 8.41 -4.66 -5.69
CA GLU A 123 9.37 -4.84 -6.79
C GLU A 123 9.33 -3.66 -7.77
N ALA A 124 8.12 -3.16 -8.06
CA ALA A 124 7.88 -2.07 -8.98
C ALA A 124 6.85 -1.05 -8.44
N PRO A 125 7.22 -0.20 -7.47
CA PRO A 125 6.26 0.70 -6.83
C PRO A 125 5.80 1.89 -7.68
N GLY A 126 6.63 2.37 -8.61
CA GLY A 126 6.35 3.58 -9.42
C GLY A 126 6.02 3.32 -10.89
N GLU A 127 5.34 4.28 -11.54
CA GLU A 127 5.11 4.27 -12.99
C GLU A 127 6.46 4.46 -13.73
N GLY A 128 6.82 3.54 -14.65
CA GLY A 128 8.10 3.57 -15.38
C GLY A 128 9.25 2.75 -14.77
N ASN A 129 9.00 1.97 -13.70
CA ASN A 129 10.03 1.13 -13.07
C ASN A 129 10.52 -0.04 -13.94
N GLU A 130 9.91 -0.28 -15.11
CA GLU A 130 10.40 -1.17 -16.18
C GLU A 130 11.86 -0.88 -16.59
N SER A 131 12.34 0.35 -16.34
CA SER A 131 13.71 0.79 -16.67
C SER A 131 14.70 0.77 -15.49
N LEU A 132 14.24 0.77 -14.24
CA LEU A 132 15.10 0.84 -13.05
C LEU A 132 15.63 -0.53 -12.60
N SER A 133 14.96 -1.62 -13.00
CA SER A 133 15.51 -2.98 -12.88
C SER A 133 16.77 -3.16 -13.74
N LYS A 134 16.86 -2.49 -14.90
CA LYS A 134 18.08 -2.45 -15.73
C LYS A 134 19.19 -1.63 -15.06
N VAL A 135 18.87 -0.49 -14.45
CA VAL A 135 19.87 0.34 -13.75
C VAL A 135 20.45 -0.38 -12.53
N ARG A 136 19.64 -1.12 -11.76
CA ARG A 136 20.12 -1.92 -10.63
C ARG A 136 20.98 -3.10 -11.07
N HIS A 137 20.65 -3.73 -12.20
CA HIS A 137 21.51 -4.77 -12.80
C HIS A 137 22.85 -4.20 -13.30
N LEU A 138 22.86 -2.95 -13.80
CA LEU A 138 24.10 -2.29 -14.24
C LEU A 138 24.93 -1.76 -13.05
N GLN A 139 24.30 -1.25 -11.98
CA GLN A 139 25.01 -0.84 -10.76
C GLN A 139 25.61 -2.02 -9.99
N LEU A 140 24.97 -3.20 -10.00
CA LEU A 140 25.58 -4.40 -9.44
C LEU A 140 26.80 -4.86 -10.25
N LEU A 141 26.77 -4.72 -11.58
CA LEU A 141 27.92 -5.04 -12.44
C LEU A 141 29.07 -4.02 -12.32
N GLU A 142 28.80 -2.72 -12.17
CA GLU A 142 29.85 -1.70 -11.95
C GLU A 142 30.56 -1.87 -10.60
N VAL A 143 29.82 -2.24 -9.56
CA VAL A 143 30.39 -2.50 -8.22
C VAL A 143 31.23 -3.79 -8.21
N ASP A 144 30.89 -4.79 -9.03
CA ASP A 144 31.69 -6.02 -9.18
C ASP A 144 32.96 -5.83 -10.04
N ILE A 145 32.95 -4.95 -11.05
CA ILE A 145 34.15 -4.63 -11.84
C ILE A 145 35.19 -3.89 -10.98
N CYS A 146 34.77 -2.97 -10.13
CA CYS A 146 35.67 -2.21 -9.26
C CYS A 146 36.23 -3.02 -8.07
N LYS A 147 35.78 -4.27 -7.86
CA LYS A 147 36.37 -5.20 -6.87
C LYS A 147 37.33 -6.22 -7.49
N LYS A 148 37.55 -6.16 -8.81
CA LYS A 148 38.45 -7.07 -9.55
C LYS A 148 39.75 -6.41 -10.05
N PHE A 149 40.01 -5.18 -9.66
CA PHE A 149 41.29 -4.47 -9.77
C PHE A 149 41.61 -3.80 -8.43
#